data_AF-A0A960PK60-F1
#
_entry.id   AF-A0A960PK60-F1
#
_cell.length_a   1.000
_cell.length_b   1.000
_cell.length_c   1.000
_cell.angle_alpha   90.00
_cell.angle_beta   90.00
_cell.angle_gamma   90.00
#
_symmetry.space_group_name_H-M   'P 1'
#
loop_
_entity.id
_entity.type
_entity.pdbx_description
1 polymer ?
#
loop_
_entity_poly.entity_id
_entity_poly.type
_entity_poly.pdbx_seq_one_letter_code
_entity_poly.pdbx_strand_id
1 'polypeptide(L)'
;MTMIYLPDSAPGPEMSTLSASPPSLSGARIAVLDNGKPNAGVAMVRAANTLASRTGATVSLVTKKGPQGQSANAAEPMARDIFERLTDEADLVITGAADCGSCTAYSVQDAIELERAGIPAVVMTTTMFEPIATTLSANFGLADTRRLVMPHPIGGTDEATLHQWADAATDQLISLFTTGA
;
A
#
# COMPACT_ATOMS: atom_id res chain seq x y z
N MET A 1 10.52 -19.52 23.68
CA MET A 1 11.86 -18.90 23.65
C MET A 1 11.69 -17.47 24.10
N THR A 2 12.16 -17.09 25.28
CA THR A 2 12.00 -15.72 25.80
C THR A 2 13.18 -14.87 25.31
N MET A 3 12.90 -13.87 24.47
CA MET A 3 13.90 -12.86 24.08
C MET A 3 14.11 -11.89 25.25
N ILE A 4 15.35 -11.78 25.74
CA ILE A 4 15.75 -10.83 26.78
C ILE A 4 16.55 -9.72 26.10
N TYR A 5 15.99 -8.51 26.03
CA TYR A 5 16.70 -7.32 25.55
C TYR A 5 17.53 -6.71 26.68
N LEU A 6 18.74 -6.21 26.36
CA LEU A 6 19.52 -5.44 27.32
C LEU A 6 18.83 -4.08 27.56
N PRO A 7 18.84 -3.56 28.80
CA PRO A 7 18.11 -2.35 29.17
C PRO A 7 18.60 -1.06 28.48
N ASP A 8 19.77 -1.11 27.84
CA ASP A 8 20.41 -0.02 27.08
C ASP A 8 20.29 -0.21 25.55
N SER A 9 19.70 -1.31 25.09
CA SER A 9 19.41 -1.52 23.67
C SER A 9 18.10 -0.81 23.32
N ALA A 10 18.12 0.10 22.35
CA ALA A 10 16.86 0.48 21.69
C ALA A 10 16.34 -0.78 20.98
N PRO A 11 15.14 -1.30 21.33
CA PRO A 11 14.57 -2.40 20.55
C PRO A 11 14.43 -1.90 19.11
N GLY A 12 15.19 -2.50 18.21
CA GLY A 12 15.04 -2.27 16.78
C GLY A 12 13.64 -2.70 16.30
N PRO A 13 13.22 -2.27 15.11
CA PRO A 13 11.93 -2.69 14.56
C PRO A 13 11.86 -4.22 14.47
N GLU A 14 10.65 -4.75 14.56
CA GLU A 14 10.40 -6.14 14.21
C GLU A 14 10.68 -6.34 12.72
N MET A 15 11.70 -7.14 12.41
CA MET A 15 12.06 -7.43 11.02
C MET A 15 11.03 -8.36 10.39
N SER A 16 10.60 -8.05 9.17
CA SER A 16 9.71 -8.90 8.37
C SER A 16 10.23 -9.05 6.93
N THR A 17 9.61 -9.94 6.19
CA THR A 17 9.85 -10.16 4.75
C THR A 17 8.55 -9.97 3.99
N LEU A 18 8.63 -9.73 2.68
CA LEU A 18 7.46 -9.70 1.84
C LEU A 18 6.68 -11.01 1.93
N SER A 19 5.36 -10.90 1.99
CA SER A 19 4.44 -12.00 1.74
C SER A 19 4.63 -12.54 0.32
N ALA A 20 4.23 -13.79 0.10
CA ALA A 20 4.41 -14.44 -1.18
C ALA A 20 3.60 -13.74 -2.28
N SER A 21 4.28 -13.31 -3.35
CA SER A 21 3.59 -12.84 -4.56
C SER A 21 2.90 -14.03 -5.25
N PRO A 22 1.63 -13.91 -5.67
CA PRO A 22 1.00 -14.95 -6.48
C PRO A 22 1.69 -15.10 -7.85
N PRO A 23 1.66 -16.28 -8.47
CA PRO A 23 2.22 -16.49 -9.81
C PRO A 23 1.38 -15.84 -10.92
N SER A 24 0.12 -15.51 -10.63
CA SER A 24 -0.82 -14.83 -11.54
C SER A 24 -1.87 -14.10 -10.73
N LEU A 25 -2.41 -13.01 -11.28
CA LEU A 25 -3.48 -12.22 -10.66
C LEU A 25 -4.88 -12.63 -11.12
N SER A 26 -5.00 -13.62 -12.01
CA SER A 26 -6.31 -14.07 -12.51
C SER A 26 -7.20 -14.59 -11.39
N GLY A 27 -8.39 -14.02 -11.25
CA GLY A 27 -9.34 -14.34 -10.17
C GLY A 27 -9.00 -13.73 -8.81
N ALA A 28 -7.89 -13.01 -8.67
CA ALA A 28 -7.49 -12.39 -7.40
C ALA A 28 -8.44 -11.25 -7.02
N ARG A 29 -8.58 -11.03 -5.72
CA ARG A 29 -9.36 -9.94 -5.12
C ARG A 29 -8.42 -8.80 -4.74
N ILE A 30 -8.53 -7.68 -5.43
CA ILE A 30 -7.76 -6.47 -5.14
C ILE A 30 -8.58 -5.61 -4.19
N ALA A 31 -7.94 -5.06 -3.17
CA ALA A 31 -8.50 -3.98 -2.36
C ALA A 31 -7.70 -2.69 -2.48
N VAL A 32 -8.40 -1.56 -2.33
CA VAL A 32 -7.81 -0.22 -2.24
C VAL A 32 -8.07 0.34 -0.85
N LEU A 33 -6.99 0.66 -0.14
CA LEU A 33 -6.98 1.31 1.16
C LEU A 33 -6.62 2.79 1.00
N ASP A 34 -7.64 3.66 0.97
CA ASP A 34 -7.49 5.10 0.84
C ASP A 34 -7.18 5.76 2.19
N ASN A 35 -6.04 6.45 2.30
CA ASN A 35 -5.66 7.17 3.51
C ASN A 35 -6.36 8.52 3.68
N GLY A 36 -7.24 8.91 2.76
CA GLY A 36 -8.06 10.12 2.82
C GLY A 36 -7.38 11.37 2.25
N LYS A 37 -6.20 11.24 1.64
CA LYS A 37 -5.54 12.34 0.94
C LYS A 37 -6.32 12.75 -0.32
N PRO A 38 -6.35 14.06 -0.66
CA PRO A 38 -6.91 14.50 -1.93
C PRO A 38 -6.35 13.69 -3.09
N ASN A 39 -7.22 13.20 -3.98
CA ASN A 39 -6.90 12.44 -5.17
C ASN A 39 -6.17 11.09 -4.98
N ALA A 40 -5.86 10.66 -3.75
CA ALA A 40 -5.23 9.36 -3.52
C ALA A 40 -6.15 8.20 -3.95
N GLY A 41 -7.41 8.21 -3.49
CA GLY A 41 -8.42 7.25 -3.91
C GLY A 41 -8.66 7.26 -5.42
N VAL A 42 -8.67 8.43 -6.06
CA VAL A 42 -8.87 8.56 -7.53
C VAL A 42 -7.78 7.79 -8.29
N ALA A 43 -6.51 8.06 -7.98
CA ALA A 43 -5.39 7.41 -8.63
C ALA A 43 -5.35 5.89 -8.36
N MET A 44 -5.51 5.48 -7.09
CA MET A 44 -5.41 4.06 -6.70
C MET A 44 -6.59 3.23 -7.21
N VAL A 45 -7.81 3.75 -7.17
CA VAL A 45 -8.99 3.06 -7.71
C VAL A 45 -8.86 2.89 -9.22
N ARG A 46 -8.37 3.91 -9.94
CA ARG A 46 -8.09 3.75 -11.37
C ARG A 46 -7.04 2.67 -11.61
N ALA A 47 -5.93 2.71 -10.89
CA ALA A 47 -4.86 1.72 -11.04
C ALA A 47 -5.34 0.29 -10.74
N ALA A 48 -6.14 0.10 -9.70
CA ALA A 48 -6.75 -1.19 -9.34
C ALA A 48 -7.72 -1.69 -10.43
N ASN A 49 -8.56 -0.82 -10.98
CA ASN A 49 -9.48 -1.18 -12.05
C ASN A 49 -8.75 -1.56 -13.35
N THR A 50 -7.72 -0.82 -13.73
CA THR A 50 -6.92 -1.12 -14.91
C THR A 50 -6.13 -2.42 -14.73
N LEU A 51 -5.59 -2.66 -13.53
CA LEU A 51 -4.96 -3.93 -13.15
C LEU A 51 -5.95 -5.11 -13.25
N ALA A 52 -7.14 -4.96 -12.67
CA ALA A 52 -8.20 -5.97 -12.73
C ALA A 52 -8.59 -6.31 -14.16
N SER A 53 -8.85 -5.29 -14.99
CA SER A 53 -9.24 -5.47 -16.39
C SER A 53 -8.17 -6.19 -17.21
N ARG A 54 -6.87 -5.98 -16.93
CA ARG A 54 -5.78 -6.57 -17.71
C ARG A 54 -5.41 -7.99 -17.28
N THR A 55 -5.76 -8.38 -16.06
CA THR A 55 -5.27 -9.63 -15.45
C THR A 55 -6.37 -10.63 -15.14
N GLY A 56 -7.64 -10.21 -15.21
CA GLY A 56 -8.78 -11.02 -14.79
C GLY A 56 -8.97 -11.07 -13.27
N ALA A 57 -8.30 -10.19 -12.53
CA ALA A 57 -8.61 -9.95 -11.12
C ALA A 57 -9.92 -9.14 -10.97
N THR A 58 -10.36 -8.91 -9.75
CA THR A 58 -11.54 -8.09 -9.43
C THR A 58 -11.22 -7.09 -8.32
N VAL A 59 -11.75 -5.87 -8.42
CA VAL A 59 -11.70 -4.93 -7.29
C VAL A 59 -12.83 -5.30 -6.33
N SER A 60 -12.46 -5.95 -5.24
CA SER A 60 -13.38 -6.52 -4.23
C SER A 60 -13.80 -5.50 -3.18
N LEU A 61 -12.90 -4.59 -2.81
CA LEU A 61 -13.09 -3.63 -1.74
C LEU A 61 -12.38 -2.32 -2.06
N VAL A 62 -13.10 -1.21 -1.90
CA VAL A 62 -12.53 0.13 -1.82
C VAL A 62 -12.97 0.71 -0.50
N THR A 63 -12.02 1.03 0.37
CA THR A 63 -12.31 1.51 1.71
C THR A 63 -11.32 2.56 2.16
N LYS A 64 -11.73 3.40 3.09
CA LYS A 64 -10.82 4.32 3.76
C LYS A 64 -10.29 3.66 5.03
N LYS A 65 -9.11 4.09 5.46
CA LYS A 65 -8.43 3.47 6.60
C LYS A 65 -9.04 3.78 7.98
N GLY A 66 -9.98 4.73 8.09
CA GLY A 66 -10.61 5.06 9.37
C GLY A 66 -11.67 4.03 9.79
N PRO A 67 -12.09 4.04 11.07
CA PRO A 67 -13.09 3.10 11.58
C PRO A 67 -14.34 3.07 10.69
N GLN A 68 -14.86 1.88 10.43
CA GLN A 68 -16.03 1.63 9.58
C GLN A 68 -15.87 2.10 8.12
N GLY A 69 -14.63 2.27 7.65
CA GLY A 69 -14.31 2.65 6.29
C GLY A 69 -14.45 4.15 6.04
N GLN A 70 -14.43 4.95 7.12
CA GLN A 70 -14.56 6.40 7.06
C GLN A 70 -13.20 7.09 6.90
N SER A 71 -13.25 8.39 6.61
CA SER A 71 -12.03 9.20 6.56
C SER A 71 -11.39 9.27 7.94
N ALA A 72 -10.07 9.11 8.00
CA ALA A 72 -9.26 9.37 9.18
C ALA A 72 -8.09 10.29 8.81
N ASN A 73 -7.33 10.74 9.81
CA ASN A 73 -6.09 11.46 9.55
C ASN A 73 -5.12 10.51 8.84
N ALA A 74 -4.56 10.91 7.69
CA ALA A 74 -3.59 10.11 6.94
C ALA A 74 -2.34 9.74 7.75
N ALA A 75 -2.06 10.45 8.85
CA ALA A 75 -0.96 10.21 9.78
C ALA A 75 -1.37 9.39 11.03
N GLU A 76 -2.23 8.40 10.84
CA GLU A 76 -2.63 7.42 11.86
C GLU A 76 -2.62 6.03 11.24
N PRO A 77 -2.53 4.93 12.02
CA PRO A 77 -2.68 3.59 11.47
C PRO A 77 -4.08 3.37 10.88
N MET A 78 -4.23 2.36 10.03
CA MET A 78 -5.55 1.84 9.67
C MET A 78 -6.28 1.27 10.89
N ALA A 79 -7.60 1.43 10.92
CA ALA A 79 -8.43 0.92 11.99
C ALA A 79 -8.48 -0.62 11.97
N ARG A 80 -8.61 -1.22 13.17
CA ARG A 80 -8.57 -2.67 13.35
C ARG A 80 -9.65 -3.40 12.55
N ASP A 81 -10.86 -2.84 12.50
CA ASP A 81 -11.98 -3.40 11.72
C ASP A 81 -11.73 -3.33 10.21
N ILE A 82 -10.92 -2.39 9.75
CA ILE A 82 -10.52 -2.29 8.34
C ILE A 82 -9.43 -3.30 8.00
N PHE A 83 -8.47 -3.50 8.90
CA PHE A 83 -7.48 -4.56 8.75
C PHE A 83 -8.15 -5.94 8.64
N GLU A 84 -9.07 -6.28 9.55
CA GLU A 84 -9.81 -7.55 9.53
C GLU A 84 -10.58 -7.75 8.21
N ARG A 85 -11.25 -6.69 7.73
CA ARG A 85 -11.96 -6.73 6.45
C ARG A 85 -11.02 -6.91 5.26
N LEU A 86 -9.87 -6.24 5.25
CA LEU A 86 -8.89 -6.40 4.18
C LEU A 86 -8.36 -7.84 4.13
N THR A 87 -8.08 -8.45 5.28
CA THR A 87 -7.59 -9.84 5.35
C THR A 87 -8.66 -10.87 4.95
N ASP A 88 -9.94 -10.55 5.13
CA ASP A 88 -11.05 -11.43 4.75
C ASP A 88 -11.45 -11.27 3.27
N GLU A 89 -11.48 -10.03 2.79
CA GLU A 89 -12.11 -9.66 1.51
C GLU A 89 -11.10 -9.53 0.35
N ALA A 90 -9.79 -9.46 0.62
CA ALA A 90 -8.76 -9.22 -0.39
C ALA A 90 -7.65 -10.27 -0.39
N ASP A 91 -7.02 -10.44 -1.55
CA ASP A 91 -5.79 -11.22 -1.73
C ASP A 91 -4.58 -10.30 -1.93
N LEU A 92 -4.81 -9.05 -2.34
CA LEU A 92 -3.78 -8.04 -2.63
C LEU A 92 -4.32 -6.64 -2.27
N VAL A 93 -3.46 -5.75 -1.78
CA VAL A 93 -3.87 -4.40 -1.37
C VAL A 93 -3.00 -3.31 -2.01
N ILE A 94 -3.63 -2.25 -2.49
CA ILE A 94 -2.97 -0.98 -2.83
C ILE A 94 -3.33 0.04 -1.75
N THR A 95 -2.33 0.60 -1.07
CA THR A 95 -2.50 1.58 0.03
C THR A 95 -1.72 2.86 -0.23
N GLY A 96 -2.20 3.99 0.27
CA GLY A 96 -1.56 5.30 0.07
C GLY A 96 -2.54 6.47 0.15
N ALA A 97 -2.16 7.71 -0.19
CA ALA A 97 -0.89 8.14 -0.81
C ALA A 97 0.20 8.52 0.21
N ALA A 98 1.42 8.04 -0.03
CA ALA A 98 2.64 8.44 0.65
C ALA A 98 3.30 9.66 -0.05
N ASP A 99 2.72 10.85 0.11
CA ASP A 99 3.14 12.09 -0.56
C ASP A 99 3.45 13.25 0.42
N CYS A 100 3.69 12.92 1.69
CA CYS A 100 4.04 13.86 2.76
C CYS A 100 4.76 13.13 3.90
N GLY A 101 5.53 13.84 4.73
CA GLY A 101 6.35 13.21 5.77
C GLY A 101 5.60 12.22 6.68
N SER A 102 4.52 12.66 7.34
CA SER A 102 3.78 11.83 8.30
C SER A 102 2.91 10.76 7.64
N CYS A 103 2.20 11.09 6.56
CA CYS A 103 1.36 10.13 5.84
C CYS A 103 2.18 9.02 5.15
N THR A 104 3.41 9.32 4.71
CA THR A 104 4.32 8.30 4.19
C THR A 104 4.66 7.27 5.27
N ALA A 105 4.89 7.69 6.52
CA ALA A 105 5.15 6.76 7.61
C ALA A 105 3.99 5.77 7.81
N TYR A 106 2.77 6.28 7.96
CA TYR A 106 1.63 5.41 8.25
C TYR A 106 1.17 4.59 7.04
N SER A 107 1.32 5.08 5.81
CA SER A 107 1.02 4.26 4.61
C SER A 107 2.03 3.12 4.46
N VAL A 108 3.30 3.34 4.80
CA VAL A 108 4.33 2.28 4.87
C VAL A 108 4.00 1.31 5.99
N GLN A 109 3.65 1.80 7.18
CA GLN A 109 3.26 0.95 8.30
C GLN A 109 2.05 0.07 7.95
N ASP A 110 0.99 0.63 7.35
CA ASP A 110 -0.20 -0.12 6.96
C ASP A 110 0.15 -1.25 5.97
N ALA A 111 1.02 -0.99 4.99
CA ALA A 111 1.50 -2.03 4.10
C ALA A 111 2.32 -3.10 4.82
N ILE A 112 3.21 -2.74 5.74
CA ILE A 112 4.00 -3.71 6.51
C ILE A 112 3.10 -4.61 7.35
N GLU A 113 2.06 -4.07 7.97
CA GLU A 113 1.09 -4.87 8.74
C GLU A 113 0.33 -5.86 7.84
N LEU A 114 -0.05 -5.46 6.63
CA LEU A 114 -0.67 -6.37 5.65
C LEU A 114 0.31 -7.46 5.18
N GLU A 115 1.57 -7.10 4.91
CA GLU A 115 2.62 -8.06 4.53
C GLU A 115 2.87 -9.09 5.65
N ARG A 116 2.91 -8.65 6.90
CA ARG A 116 3.01 -9.54 8.08
C ARG A 116 1.82 -10.47 8.21
N ALA A 117 0.64 -10.04 7.77
CA ALA A 117 -0.57 -10.85 7.72
C ALA A 117 -0.61 -11.82 6.52
N GLY A 118 0.40 -11.81 5.66
CA GLY A 118 0.45 -12.63 4.45
C GLY A 118 -0.31 -12.07 3.25
N ILE A 119 -0.71 -10.80 3.30
CA ILE A 119 -1.39 -10.10 2.20
C ILE A 119 -0.40 -9.17 1.49
N PRO A 120 -0.02 -9.45 0.22
CA PRO A 120 0.85 -8.56 -0.54
C PRO A 120 0.26 -7.16 -0.66
N ALA A 121 1.05 -6.16 -0.27
CA ALA A 121 0.62 -4.77 -0.23
C ALA A 121 1.59 -3.86 -0.99
N VAL A 122 1.04 -3.03 -1.87
CA VAL A 122 1.77 -1.98 -2.58
C VAL A 122 1.47 -0.63 -1.94
N VAL A 123 2.50 0.08 -1.52
CA VAL A 123 2.40 1.49 -1.10
C VAL A 123 2.51 2.38 -2.33
N MET A 124 1.46 3.13 -2.65
CA MET A 124 1.53 4.21 -3.63
C MET A 124 2.24 5.42 -3.01
N THR A 125 3.38 5.78 -3.57
CA THR A 125 4.18 6.96 -3.22
C THR A 125 4.34 7.87 -4.44
N THR A 126 4.98 9.03 -4.26
CA THR A 126 5.31 9.93 -5.36
C THR A 126 6.82 10.08 -5.53
N THR A 127 7.28 10.49 -6.71
CA THR A 127 8.70 10.67 -7.04
C THR A 127 9.47 11.50 -6.00
N MET A 128 8.86 12.53 -5.41
CA MET A 128 9.48 13.37 -4.39
C MET A 128 9.60 12.69 -3.01
N PHE A 129 8.79 11.67 -2.73
CA PHE A 129 8.66 11.03 -1.42
C PHE A 129 9.13 9.57 -1.40
N GLU A 130 9.49 8.99 -2.54
CA GLU A 130 10.09 7.66 -2.64
C GLU A 130 11.33 7.48 -1.74
N PRO A 131 12.29 8.42 -1.64
CA PRO A 131 13.43 8.26 -0.73
C PRO A 131 13.02 8.17 0.74
N ILE A 132 11.97 8.91 1.13
CA ILE A 132 11.41 8.90 2.48
C ILE A 132 10.70 7.57 2.73
N ALA A 133 9.87 7.10 1.79
CA ALA A 133 9.20 5.81 1.88
C ALA A 133 10.21 4.67 2.03
N THR A 134 11.30 4.69 1.24
CA THR A 134 12.40 3.71 1.34
C THR A 134 13.04 3.71 2.72
N THR A 135 13.39 4.90 3.23
CA THR A 135 14.01 5.05 4.56
C THR A 135 13.10 4.53 5.67
N LEU A 136 11.81 4.90 5.62
CA LEU A 136 10.83 4.48 6.63
C LEU A 136 10.53 2.98 6.55
N SER A 137 10.53 2.40 5.35
CA SER A 137 10.36 0.95 5.16
C SER A 137 11.47 0.16 5.85
N ALA A 138 12.73 0.59 5.67
CA ALA A 138 13.86 -0.01 6.38
C ALA A 138 13.76 0.18 7.90
N ASN A 139 13.42 1.40 8.34
CA ASN A 139 13.29 1.72 9.77
C ASN A 139 12.13 1.00 10.47
N PHE A 140 11.11 0.57 9.72
CA PHE A 140 9.96 -0.17 10.26
C PHE A 140 10.07 -1.68 10.08
N GLY A 141 11.18 -2.16 9.52
CA GLY A 141 11.54 -3.57 9.52
C GLY A 141 11.31 -4.32 8.20
N LEU A 142 10.94 -3.64 7.11
CA LEU A 142 10.74 -4.24 5.79
C LEU A 142 11.31 -3.34 4.69
N ALA A 143 12.61 -3.39 4.43
CA ALA A 143 13.26 -2.49 3.45
C ALA A 143 12.68 -2.63 2.02
N ASP A 144 12.24 -3.84 1.67
CA ASP A 144 11.81 -4.21 0.32
C ASP A 144 10.31 -3.99 0.07
N THR A 145 9.62 -3.13 0.84
CA THR A 145 8.19 -2.84 0.59
C THR A 145 7.93 -2.58 -0.90
N ARG A 146 6.85 -3.16 -1.42
CA ARG A 146 6.43 -2.94 -2.80
C ARG A 146 5.93 -1.50 -2.93
N ARG A 147 6.56 -0.71 -3.80
CA ARG A 147 6.27 0.72 -3.95
C ARG A 147 5.86 1.01 -5.38
N LEU A 148 4.67 1.56 -5.55
CA LEU A 148 4.24 2.16 -6.81
C LEU A 148 4.58 3.65 -6.77
N VAL A 149 5.49 4.09 -7.63
CA VAL A 149 6.00 5.47 -7.64
C VAL A 149 5.31 6.26 -8.74
N MET A 150 4.45 7.19 -8.33
CA MET A 150 3.69 8.06 -9.23
C MET A 150 4.35 9.43 -9.38
N PRO A 151 4.08 10.20 -10.44
CA PRO A 151 4.50 11.59 -10.51
C PRO A 151 3.91 12.44 -9.37
N HIS A 152 4.58 13.55 -9.05
CA HIS A 152 4.21 14.47 -7.97
C HIS A 152 3.78 15.83 -8.55
N PRO A 153 2.78 16.52 -7.96
CA PRO A 153 1.92 16.13 -6.84
C PRO A 153 0.71 15.29 -7.27
N ILE A 154 0.05 14.61 -6.32
CA ILE A 154 -1.24 13.92 -6.58
C ILE A 154 -2.41 14.82 -6.23
N GLY A 155 -2.39 15.45 -5.03
CA GLY A 155 -3.54 16.19 -4.50
C GLY A 155 -3.97 17.45 -5.27
N GLY A 156 -3.10 18.00 -6.12
CA GLY A 156 -3.38 19.17 -6.95
C GLY A 156 -3.50 18.87 -8.45
N THR A 157 -3.40 17.61 -8.85
CA THR A 157 -3.41 17.17 -10.25
C THR A 157 -4.83 16.85 -10.69
N ASP A 158 -5.19 17.20 -11.92
CA ASP A 158 -6.51 16.92 -12.46
C ASP A 158 -6.75 15.41 -12.66
N GLU A 159 -8.02 15.02 -12.61
CA GLU A 159 -8.43 13.61 -12.70
C GLU A 159 -7.98 12.91 -13.99
N ALA A 160 -8.00 13.62 -15.13
CA ALA A 160 -7.61 13.02 -16.41
C ALA A 160 -6.11 12.67 -16.43
N THR A 161 -5.26 13.56 -15.91
CA THR A 161 -3.83 13.31 -15.73
C THR A 161 -3.57 12.17 -14.74
N LEU A 162 -4.29 12.12 -13.61
CA LEU A 162 -4.18 11.03 -12.65
C LEU A 162 -4.56 9.68 -13.26
N HIS A 163 -5.61 9.65 -14.09
CA HIS A 163 -5.98 8.43 -14.79
C HIS A 163 -4.91 7.97 -15.78
N GLN A 164 -4.29 8.89 -16.52
CA GLN A 164 -3.18 8.56 -17.41
C GLN A 164 -1.99 7.97 -16.65
N TRP A 165 -1.62 8.55 -15.51
CA TRP A 165 -0.54 8.02 -14.68
C TRP A 165 -0.88 6.64 -14.13
N ALA A 166 -2.11 6.45 -13.65
CA ALA A 166 -2.57 5.18 -13.11
C ALA A 166 -2.61 4.07 -14.16
N ASP A 167 -3.02 4.40 -15.39
CA ASP A 167 -3.04 3.44 -16.50
C ASP A 167 -1.60 3.06 -16.90
N ALA A 168 -0.70 4.03 -17.01
CA ALA A 168 0.71 3.80 -17.34
C ALA A 168 1.45 2.97 -16.27
N ALA A 169 1.03 3.06 -15.01
CA ALA A 169 1.58 2.31 -13.89
C ALA A 169 1.21 0.81 -13.88
N THR A 170 0.31 0.35 -14.75
CA THR A 170 -0.26 -1.00 -14.63
C THR A 170 0.78 -2.12 -14.80
N ASP A 171 1.75 -1.97 -15.72
CA ASP A 171 2.80 -2.98 -15.91
C ASP A 171 3.71 -3.08 -14.67
N GLN A 172 3.98 -1.94 -14.02
CA GLN A 172 4.71 -1.91 -12.76
C GLN A 172 3.92 -2.61 -11.66
N LEU A 173 2.60 -2.37 -11.55
CA LEU A 173 1.76 -3.06 -10.56
C LEU A 173 1.72 -4.57 -10.75
N ILE A 174 1.63 -5.05 -11.99
CA ILE A 174 1.71 -6.50 -12.29
C ILE A 174 3.04 -7.02 -11.74
N SER A 175 4.16 -6.37 -12.09
CA SER A 175 5.50 -6.78 -11.68
C SER A 175 5.71 -6.75 -10.16
N LEU A 176 5.07 -5.81 -9.46
CA LEU A 176 5.13 -5.72 -8.00
C LEU A 176 4.35 -6.84 -7.30
N PHE A 177 3.22 -7.27 -7.88
CA PHE A 177 2.36 -8.28 -7.28
C PHE A 177 2.66 -9.71 -7.72
N THR A 178 3.35 -9.94 -8.84
CA THR A 178 3.64 -11.31 -9.32
C THR A 178 5.10 -11.72 -9.14
N THR A 179 5.33 -13.02 -8.91
CA THR A 179 6.68 -13.60 -9.05
C THR A 179 6.96 -13.86 -10.52
N GLY A 180 7.73 -12.98 -11.17
CA GLY A 180 8.14 -13.13 -12.56
C GLY A 180 7.15 -12.48 -13.53
N ALA A 181 7.53 -11.32 -14.05
CA ALA A 181 7.01 -10.74 -15.29
C ALA A 181 8.09 -10.91 -16.37
#